data_AF-A0A845F0B0-F1
#
_entry.id   AF-A0A845F0B0-F1
#
_cell.length_a   1.000
_cell.length_b   1.000
_cell.length_c   1.000
_cell.angle_alpha   90.00
_cell.angle_beta   90.00
_cell.angle_gamma   90.00
#
_symmetry.space_group_name_H-M   'P 1'
#
loop_
_entity.id
_entity.type
_entity.pdbx_description
1 polymer ?
#
loop_
_entity_poly.entity_id
_entity_poly.type
_entity_poly.pdbx_seq_one_letter_code
_entity_poly.pdbx_strand_id
1 'polypeptide(L)' 'MGSTTCVFLASDSFILTNENKAEFIGQNNSLDAIKEAAENCPVNAIRVEIE' A
#
# COMPACT_ATOMS: atom_id res chain seq x y z
N MET A 1 1.79 -13.16 8.63
CA MET A 1 1.21 -13.25 7.27
C MET A 1 1.17 -11.84 6.71
N GLY A 2 1.63 -11.63 5.47
CA GLY A 2 1.51 -10.33 4.79
C GLY A 2 0.05 -10.04 4.45
N SER A 3 -0.33 -8.76 4.39
CA SER A 3 -1.66 -8.35 3.93
C SER A 3 -1.59 -7.83 2.50
N THR A 4 -2.55 -8.21 1.66
CA THR A 4 -2.71 -7.70 0.30
C THR A 4 -3.59 -6.43 0.24
N THR A 5 -4.05 -5.93 1.40
CA THR A 5 -4.95 -4.78 1.51
C THR A 5 -4.49 -3.56 0.73
N CYS A 6 -3.19 -3.24 0.75
CA CYS A 6 -2.66 -2.08 0.04
C CYS A 6 -2.61 -2.25 -1.48
N VAL A 7 -2.36 -3.48 -1.96
CA VAL A 7 -2.45 -3.78 -3.40
C VAL A 7 -3.91 -3.75 -3.85
N PHE A 8 -4.86 -4.07 -2.97
CA PHE A 8 -6.29 -4.00 -3.28
C PHE A 8 -6.83 -2.56 -3.31
N LEU A 9 -6.50 -1.75 -2.30
CA LEU A 9 -7.01 -0.38 -2.17
C LEU A 9 -6.22 0.64 -3.02
N ALA A 10 -4.94 0.37 -3.28
CA ALA A 10 -4.05 1.25 -4.00
C ALA A 10 -3.18 0.46 -5.01
N SER A 11 -3.84 -0.31 -5.89
CA SER A 11 -3.18 -1.16 -6.91
C SER A 11 -2.26 -0.40 -7.86
N ASP A 12 -2.51 0.90 -8.06
CA ASP A 12 -1.68 1.76 -8.90
C ASP A 12 -0.34 2.09 -8.21
N SER A 13 -0.36 2.15 -6.87
CA SER A 13 0.78 2.53 -6.04
C SER A 13 1.52 1.34 -5.43
N PHE A 14 0.88 0.18 -5.29
CA PHE A 14 1.47 -1.02 -4.69
C PHE A 14 1.30 -2.24 -5.58
N ILE A 15 2.37 -3.04 -5.72
CA ILE A 15 2.33 -4.35 -6.38
C ILE A 15 2.57 -5.46 -5.36
N LEU A 16 2.03 -6.65 -5.62
CA LEU A 16 2.37 -7.84 -4.85
C LEU A 16 3.58 -8.53 -5.48
N THR A 17 4.65 -8.69 -4.73
CA THR A 17 5.84 -9.43 -5.16
C THR A 17 5.61 -10.95 -5.06
N ASN A 18 6.48 -11.72 -5.72
CA ASN A 18 6.47 -13.19 -5.64
C ASN A 18 6.73 -13.74 -4.22
N GLU A 19 7.15 -12.88 -3.27
CA GLU A 19 7.28 -13.21 -1.85
C GLU A 19 5.99 -13.00 -1.05
N ASN A 20 4.87 -12.67 -1.72
CA ASN A 20 3.60 -12.25 -1.09
C ASN A 20 3.75 -11.01 -0.20
N LYS A 21 4.65 -10.09 -0.58
CA LYS A 21 4.84 -8.79 0.06
C LYS A 21 4.39 -7.68 -0.87
N ALA A 22 3.75 -6.66 -0.31
CA ALA A 22 3.44 -5.47 -1.09
C ALA A 22 4.67 -4.57 -1.20
N GLU A 23 4.96 -4.09 -2.40
CA GLU A 23 6.04 -3.16 -2.71
C GLU A 23 5.46 -1.88 -3.31
N PHE A 24 5.94 -0.73 -2.86
CA PHE A 24 5.50 0.58 -3.36
C PHE A 24 6.22 0.90 -4.66
N ILE A 25 5.46 1.13 -5.73
CA ILE A 25 5.98 1.44 -7.07
C ILE A 25 5.75 2.89 -7.50
N GLY A 26 5.04 3.68 -6.69
CA GLY A 26 4.94 5.15 -6.84
C GLY A 26 4.29 5.62 -8.14
N GLN A 27 3.52 4.78 -8.83
CA GLN A 27 2.80 5.19 -10.03
C GLN A 27 1.42 5.73 -9.65
N ASN A 28 1.13 6.97 -10.07
CA ASN A 28 -0.16 7.63 -9.93
C ASN A 28 -0.69 7.76 -8.47
N ASN A 29 -0.10 8.72 -7.75
CA ASN A 29 -0.35 8.98 -6.33
C ASN A 29 -1.75 9.55 -6.05
N SER A 30 -2.76 8.69 -5.93
CA SER A 30 -3.94 9.03 -5.12
C SER A 30 -3.56 8.93 -3.64
N LEU A 31 -3.12 10.05 -3.06
CA LEU A 31 -2.74 10.14 -1.64
C LEU A 31 -3.84 9.58 -0.73
N ASP A 32 -5.11 9.77 -1.11
CA ASP A 32 -6.27 9.25 -0.37
C ASP A 32 -6.32 7.72 -0.37
N ALA A 33 -6.04 7.06 -1.50
CA ALA A 33 -5.98 5.60 -1.59
C ALA A 33 -4.82 5.02 -0.77
N ILE A 34 -3.67 5.71 -0.76
CA ILE A 34 -2.51 5.32 0.06
C ILE A 34 -2.81 5.47 1.55
N LYS A 35 -3.50 6.54 1.95
CA LYS A 35 -3.95 6.74 3.34
C LYS A 35 -4.94 5.66 3.76
N GLU A 36 -5.95 5.38 2.94
CA GLU A 36 -6.94 4.34 3.21
C GLU A 36 -6.26 2.96 3.34
N ALA A 37 -5.31 2.67 2.46
CA ALA A 37 -4.48 1.46 2.53
C ALA A 37 -3.65 1.38 3.82
N ALA A 38 -3.12 2.51 4.30
CA ALA A 38 -2.37 2.57 5.55
C ALA A 38 -3.27 2.35 6.77
N GLU A 39 -4.44 2.99 6.83
CA GLU A 39 -5.43 2.83 7.92
C GLU A 39 -5.94 1.39 8.02
N ASN A 40 -6.12 0.72 6.87
CA ASN A 40 -6.60 -0.65 6.81
C ASN A 40 -5.46 -1.69 6.79
N CYS A 41 -4.20 -1.28 6.93
CA CYS A 41 -3.06 -2.19 6.96
C CYS A 41 -2.96 -2.87 8.34
N PRO A 42 -3.28 -4.17 8.48
CA PRO A 42 -3.33 -4.83 9.79
C PRO A 42 -1.95 -4.94 10.46
N VAL A 43 -0.88 -4.79 9.68
CA VAL A 43 0.51 -4.87 10.15
C VAL A 43 1.16 -3.49 10.27
N ASN A 44 0.43 -2.41 10.02
CA ASN A 44 0.91 -1.03 10.05
C ASN A 44 2.25 -0.83 9.30
N ALA A 45 2.40 -1.50 8.16
CA ALA A 45 3.65 -1.53 7.38
C ALA A 45 3.79 -0.33 6.44
N ILE A 46 2.75 0.48 6.28
CA ILE A 46 2.71 1.62 5.36
C ILE A 46 2.84 2.88 6.20
N ARG A 47 3.82 3.72 5.87
CA ARG A 47 3.99 5.05 6.47
C ARG A 47 3.80 6.09 5.38
N VAL A 48 2.91 7.05 5.62
CA VAL A 48 2.63 8.16 4.70
C VAL A 48 3.25 9.42 5.31
N GLU A 49 4.32 9.91 4.70
CA GLU A 49 4.94 11.19 5.06
C GLU A 49 4.42 12.25 4.08
N ILE A 50 3.77 13.30 4.62
CA ILE A 50 3.28 14.44 3.85
C ILE A 50 4.20 15.61 4.21
N GLU A 51 4.95 16.11 3.24
CA GLU A 51 5.71 17.38 3.37
C GLU A 51 4.78 18.60 3.30
#